data_AF-E9RRN6-F1
#
_entry.id   AF-E9RRN6-F1
#
_cell.length_a   1.000
_cell.length_b   1.000
_cell.length_c   1.000
_cell.angle_alpha   90.00
_cell.angle_beta   90.00
_cell.angle_gamma   90.00
#
_symmetry.space_group_name_H-M   'P 1'
#
loop_
_entity.id
_entity.type
_entity.pdbx_description
1 polymer ?
#
loop_
_entity_poly.entity_id
_entity_poly.type
_entity_poly.pdbx_seq_one_letter_code
_entity_poly.pdbx_strand_id
1 'polypeptide(L)'
;MITIDFRRPTLEDKELLTSYFRKYPSRSCERTFVNVYLWAKFYQVGYAMVENTVVFRSEENGLSFAYPVGDPKDVKRTIEVLMEYSREQGYPFTMYCVTEENFAQLEEWYPGQFQIEYDRDSADYVYESEKLATLSGKKLHGKRNHINKFKQVNEDWSYEKITKENIEECFQMALQWRIENGCEADEEKMQRCV
;
A
#
# COMPACT_ATOMS: atom_id res chain seq x y z
N MET A 1 -19.20 24.76 1.69
CA MET A 1 -19.40 23.30 1.70
C MET A 1 -18.67 22.70 0.52
N ILE A 2 -17.43 22.31 0.76
CA ILE A 2 -16.59 21.53 -0.13
C ILE A 2 -17.16 20.12 -0.17
N THR A 3 -17.41 19.63 -1.38
CA THR A 3 -17.83 18.25 -1.62
C THR A 3 -16.75 17.57 -2.44
N ILE A 4 -16.20 16.48 -1.92
CA ILE A 4 -15.24 15.62 -2.62
C ILE A 4 -15.91 14.27 -2.83
N ASP A 5 -16.06 13.87 -4.09
CA ASP A 5 -16.69 12.61 -4.47
C ASP A 5 -15.66 11.47 -4.41
N PHE A 6 -15.52 10.88 -3.21
CA PHE A 6 -14.69 9.70 -3.02
C PHE A 6 -15.43 8.47 -3.52
N ARG A 7 -14.83 7.78 -4.49
CA ARG A 7 -15.33 6.52 -5.00
C ARG A 7 -14.36 5.38 -4.75
N ARG A 8 -14.89 4.17 -4.68
CA ARG A 8 -14.06 2.98 -4.57
C ARG A 8 -13.28 2.76 -5.89
N PRO A 9 -11.99 2.43 -5.85
CA PRO A 9 -11.22 2.02 -7.02
C PRO A 9 -11.84 0.82 -7.73
N THR A 10 -11.97 0.90 -9.05
CA THR A 10 -12.38 -0.22 -9.92
C THR A 10 -11.28 -0.60 -10.90
N LEU A 11 -11.46 -1.66 -11.68
CA LEU A 11 -10.46 -2.10 -12.67
C LEU A 11 -10.25 -1.06 -13.77
N GLU A 12 -11.27 -0.29 -14.10
CA GLU A 12 -11.23 0.81 -15.08
C GLU A 12 -10.25 1.92 -14.66
N ASP A 13 -9.99 2.05 -13.36
CA ASP A 13 -9.11 3.08 -12.80
C ASP A 13 -7.63 2.70 -12.85
N LYS A 14 -7.32 1.48 -13.27
CA LYS A 14 -5.95 0.94 -13.26
C LYS A 14 -4.96 1.84 -13.98
N GLU A 15 -5.29 2.27 -15.19
CA GLU A 15 -4.37 3.07 -16.00
C GLU A 15 -4.16 4.46 -15.39
N LEU A 16 -5.24 5.10 -14.92
CA LEU A 16 -5.18 6.40 -14.25
C LEU A 16 -4.26 6.34 -13.03
N LEU A 17 -4.57 5.47 -12.07
CA LEU A 17 -3.82 5.37 -10.81
C LEU A 17 -2.36 4.96 -11.06
N THR A 18 -2.14 3.99 -11.94
CA THR A 18 -0.77 3.56 -12.29
C THR A 18 0.01 4.67 -12.96
N SER A 19 -0.60 5.49 -13.81
CA SER A 19 0.07 6.63 -14.45
C SER A 19 0.56 7.66 -13.42
N TYR A 20 -0.25 7.97 -12.40
CA TYR A 20 0.12 8.86 -11.30
C TYR A 20 1.25 8.26 -10.45
N PHE A 21 1.16 6.98 -10.08
CA PHE A 21 2.20 6.30 -9.30
C PHE A 21 3.53 6.19 -10.07
N ARG A 22 3.51 6.06 -11.40
CA ARG A 22 4.73 6.10 -12.22
C ARG A 22 5.32 7.51 -12.29
N LYS A 23 4.47 8.54 -12.42
CA LYS A 23 4.90 9.93 -12.55
C LYS A 23 5.42 10.52 -11.23
N TYR A 24 4.81 10.12 -10.12
CA TYR A 24 5.14 10.57 -8.77
C TYR A 24 5.45 9.33 -7.89
N PRO A 25 6.62 8.71 -8.10
CA PRO A 25 6.95 7.44 -7.48
C PRO A 25 7.16 7.58 -5.98
N SER A 26 6.79 6.53 -5.26
CA SER A 26 7.10 6.34 -3.84
C SER A 26 7.50 4.88 -3.63
N ARG A 27 8.31 4.64 -2.59
CA ARG A 27 8.76 3.30 -2.22
C ARG A 27 7.78 2.56 -1.32
N SER A 28 6.68 3.20 -0.93
CA SER A 28 5.66 2.58 -0.08
C SER A 28 4.88 1.50 -0.84
N CYS A 29 4.60 0.37 -0.17
CA CYS A 29 3.80 -0.70 -0.75
C CYS A 29 2.35 -0.26 -1.07
N GLU A 30 1.86 0.76 -0.35
CA GLU A 30 0.54 1.38 -0.54
C GLU A 30 0.40 2.11 -1.88
N ARG A 31 1.50 2.30 -2.62
CA ARG A 31 1.56 3.05 -3.89
C ARG A 31 1.54 2.13 -5.11
N THR A 32 0.75 1.07 -5.04
CA THR A 32 0.48 0.18 -6.17
C THR A 32 -1.01 0.03 -6.41
N PHE A 33 -1.41 -0.04 -7.69
CA PHE A 33 -2.82 -0.22 -8.04
C PHE A 33 -3.41 -1.51 -7.43
N VAL A 34 -2.62 -2.58 -7.40
CA VAL A 34 -3.09 -3.88 -6.87
C VAL A 34 -3.39 -3.77 -5.38
N ASN A 35 -2.53 -3.11 -4.58
CA ASN A 35 -2.79 -2.94 -3.14
C ASN A 35 -4.07 -2.13 -2.92
N VAL A 36 -4.16 -0.96 -3.57
CA VAL A 36 -5.33 -0.09 -3.52
C VAL A 36 -6.62 -0.83 -3.92
N TYR A 37 -6.60 -1.56 -5.04
CA TYR A 37 -7.78 -2.24 -5.56
C TYR A 37 -8.25 -3.40 -4.67
N LEU A 38 -7.33 -4.24 -4.20
CA LEU A 38 -7.66 -5.41 -3.37
C LEU A 38 -8.18 -4.98 -1.99
N TRP A 39 -7.49 -4.02 -1.36
CA TRP A 39 -7.78 -3.65 0.03
C TRP A 39 -8.86 -2.58 0.18
N ALA A 40 -9.24 -1.89 -0.90
CA ALA A 40 -10.29 -0.87 -0.83
C ALA A 40 -11.65 -1.39 -0.35
N LYS A 41 -11.95 -2.69 -0.52
CA LYS A 41 -13.17 -3.29 0.04
C LYS A 41 -13.09 -3.41 1.56
N PHE A 42 -11.96 -3.93 2.05
CA PHE A 42 -11.78 -4.30 3.45
C PHE A 42 -11.65 -3.05 4.32
N TYR A 43 -10.73 -2.14 3.95
CA TYR A 43 -10.51 -0.88 4.67
C TYR A 43 -11.45 0.26 4.25
N GLN A 44 -12.42 -0.03 3.37
CA GLN A 44 -13.36 0.96 2.82
C GLN A 44 -12.67 2.21 2.24
N VAL A 45 -11.47 2.01 1.65
CA VAL A 45 -10.68 3.10 1.09
C VAL A 45 -11.35 3.63 -0.18
N GLY A 46 -11.67 4.92 -0.15
CA GLY A 46 -12.12 5.68 -1.31
C GLY A 46 -10.99 6.49 -1.91
N TYR A 47 -11.12 6.88 -3.18
CA TYR A 47 -10.21 7.82 -3.80
C TYR A 47 -10.95 8.89 -4.62
N ALA A 48 -10.32 10.04 -4.80
CA ALA A 48 -10.83 11.14 -5.60
C ALA A 48 -9.68 11.88 -6.30
N MET A 49 -10.02 12.61 -7.36
CA MET A 49 -9.14 13.60 -7.98
C MET A 49 -9.37 14.97 -7.35
N VAL A 50 -8.33 15.60 -6.81
CA VAL A 50 -8.41 16.93 -6.18
C VAL A 50 -7.22 17.76 -6.64
N GLU A 51 -7.44 18.94 -7.21
CA GLU A 51 -6.36 19.83 -7.68
C GLU A 51 -5.30 19.15 -8.59
N ASN A 52 -5.69 18.15 -9.40
CA ASN A 52 -4.78 17.31 -10.21
C ASN A 52 -3.90 16.35 -9.40
N THR A 53 -4.34 15.95 -8.21
CA THR A 53 -3.71 14.90 -7.42
C THR A 53 -4.68 13.75 -7.18
N VAL A 54 -4.13 12.55 -6.97
CA VAL A 54 -4.90 11.41 -6.46
C VAL A 54 -4.87 11.46 -4.94
N VAL A 55 -6.05 11.49 -4.32
CA VAL A 55 -6.23 11.44 -2.86
C VAL A 55 -6.92 10.15 -2.47
N PHE A 56 -6.38 9.43 -1.50
CA PHE A 56 -7.05 8.30 -0.87
C PHE A 56 -7.57 8.72 0.50
N ARG A 57 -8.76 8.25 0.85
CA ARG A 57 -9.43 8.49 2.13
C ARG A 57 -9.67 7.17 2.84
N SER A 58 -9.30 7.12 4.11
CA SER A 58 -9.68 6.06 5.06
C SER A 58 -10.60 6.64 6.12
N GLU A 59 -11.54 5.82 6.61
CA GLU A 59 -12.45 6.13 7.72
C GLU A 59 -12.28 5.16 8.90
N GLU A 60 -11.27 4.27 8.87
CA GLU A 60 -11.05 3.21 9.86
C GLU A 60 -10.91 3.74 11.29
N ASN A 61 -10.17 4.84 11.47
CA ASN A 61 -9.92 5.48 12.77
C ASN A 61 -10.38 6.96 12.77
N GLY A 62 -11.45 7.25 12.02
CA GLY A 62 -11.87 8.62 11.68
C GLY A 62 -11.35 9.07 10.31
N LEU A 63 -11.71 10.28 9.90
CA LEU A 63 -11.37 10.82 8.59
C LEU A 63 -9.86 11.07 8.47
N SER A 64 -9.20 10.29 7.60
CA SER A 64 -7.77 10.44 7.32
C SER A 64 -7.47 10.29 5.83
N PHE A 65 -6.42 10.95 5.36
CA PHE A 65 -6.02 10.93 3.96
C PHE A 65 -4.62 10.39 3.77
N ALA A 66 -4.40 9.55 2.76
CA ALA A 66 -3.02 9.26 2.36
C ALA A 66 -2.40 10.56 1.84
N TYR A 67 -1.09 10.74 2.02
CA TYR A 67 -0.39 11.88 1.41
C TYR A 67 -0.78 12.00 -0.08
N PRO A 68 -1.17 13.17 -0.62
CA PRO A 68 -1.65 13.26 -2.00
C PRO A 68 -0.58 12.89 -3.03
N VAL A 69 -0.99 12.28 -4.14
CA VAL A 69 -0.08 11.90 -5.24
C VAL A 69 -0.22 12.89 -6.39
N GLY A 70 0.79 13.73 -6.57
CA GLY A 70 0.76 14.78 -7.57
C GLY A 70 2.03 15.61 -7.63
N ASP A 71 2.00 16.65 -8.46
CA ASP A 71 3.05 17.68 -8.48
C ASP A 71 3.07 18.43 -7.14
N PRO A 72 4.23 18.78 -6.56
CA PRO A 72 4.29 19.44 -5.25
C PRO A 72 3.38 20.67 -5.11
N LYS A 73 3.23 21.48 -6.16
CA LYS A 73 2.35 22.66 -6.11
C LYS A 73 0.86 22.29 -6.02
N ASP A 74 0.49 21.18 -6.65
CA ASP A 74 -0.87 20.65 -6.70
C ASP A 74 -1.18 19.94 -5.38
N VAL A 75 -0.21 19.19 -4.84
CA VAL A 75 -0.26 18.56 -3.51
C VAL A 75 -0.51 19.60 -2.43
N LYS A 76 0.23 20.72 -2.42
CA LYS A 76 0.02 21.80 -1.44
C LYS A 76 -1.43 22.31 -1.46
N ARG A 77 -1.95 22.63 -2.65
CA ARG A 77 -3.34 23.08 -2.82
C ARG A 77 -4.34 22.02 -2.40
N THR A 78 -4.09 20.75 -2.73
CA THR A 78 -4.91 19.63 -2.26
C THR A 78 -4.97 19.58 -0.74
N ILE A 79 -3.83 19.71 -0.04
CA ILE A 79 -3.79 19.68 1.43
C ILE A 79 -4.65 20.80 2.02
N GLU A 80 -4.57 22.02 1.47
CA GLU A 80 -5.42 23.15 1.91
C GLU A 80 -6.91 22.84 1.72
N VAL A 81 -7.29 22.25 0.59
CA VAL A 81 -8.67 21.79 0.34
C VAL A 81 -9.09 20.70 1.34
N LEU A 82 -8.21 19.75 1.65
CA LEU A 82 -8.53 18.65 2.58
C LEU A 82 -8.59 19.12 4.04
N MET A 83 -7.79 20.11 4.44
CA MET A 83 -7.88 20.74 5.75
C MET A 83 -9.23 21.44 5.93
N GLU A 84 -9.66 22.21 4.92
CA GLU A 84 -10.95 22.88 4.93
C GLU A 84 -12.11 21.87 4.90
N TYR A 85 -12.01 20.85 4.05
CA TYR A 85 -12.97 19.74 4.01
C TYR A 85 -13.11 19.07 5.37
N SER A 86 -11.99 18.72 6.03
CA SER A 86 -12.02 18.09 7.37
C SER A 86 -12.67 19.00 8.41
N ARG A 87 -12.37 20.30 8.37
CA ARG A 87 -12.98 21.31 9.24
C ARG A 87 -14.50 21.36 9.06
N GLU A 88 -15.00 21.39 7.82
CA GLU A 88 -16.44 21.40 7.53
C GLU A 88 -17.12 20.08 7.93
N GLN A 89 -16.41 18.94 7.84
CA GLN A 89 -16.91 17.65 8.31
C GLN A 89 -16.80 17.47 9.84
N GLY A 90 -16.17 18.41 10.55
CA GLY A 90 -15.99 18.34 12.01
C GLY A 90 -14.93 17.34 12.49
N TYR A 91 -13.99 16.96 11.63
CA TYR A 91 -12.88 16.06 11.97
C TYR A 91 -11.54 16.81 12.01
N PRO A 92 -10.60 16.39 12.88
CA PRO A 92 -9.21 16.83 12.78
C PRO A 92 -8.62 16.36 11.45
N PHE A 93 -7.89 17.23 10.76
CA PHE A 93 -7.17 16.82 9.55
C PHE A 93 -5.98 15.95 9.93
N THR A 94 -5.97 14.72 9.43
CA THR A 94 -4.88 13.75 9.64
C THR A 94 -4.44 13.16 8.31
N MET A 95 -3.16 12.79 8.23
CA MET A 95 -2.61 12.09 7.07
C MET A 95 -1.87 10.83 7.49
N TYR A 96 -1.89 9.81 6.61
CA TYR A 96 -1.10 8.59 6.75
C TYR A 96 -0.21 8.38 5.52
N CYS A 97 0.73 7.43 5.62
CA CYS A 97 1.76 7.20 4.60
C CYS A 97 2.62 8.44 4.30
N VAL A 98 2.88 9.27 5.31
CA VAL A 98 3.77 10.43 5.23
C VAL A 98 5.20 9.95 5.46
N THR A 99 6.04 10.07 4.45
CA THR A 99 7.49 9.75 4.57
C THR A 99 8.26 10.90 5.23
N GLU A 100 9.50 10.66 5.64
CA GLU A 100 10.38 11.74 6.15
C GLU A 100 10.54 12.89 5.14
N GLU A 101 10.65 12.58 3.84
CA GLU A 101 10.72 13.58 2.78
C GLU A 101 9.42 14.40 2.67
N ASN A 102 8.26 13.74 2.80
CA ASN A 102 6.97 14.43 2.81
C ASN A 102 6.83 15.33 4.04
N PHE A 103 7.29 14.88 5.20
CA PHE A 103 7.22 15.68 6.42
C PHE A 103 8.11 16.92 6.34
N ALA A 104 9.33 16.80 5.82
CA ALA A 104 10.20 17.94 5.58
C ALA A 104 9.53 18.98 4.66
N GLN A 105 8.83 18.53 3.62
CA GLN A 105 8.05 19.39 2.73
C GLN A 105 6.86 20.06 3.42
N LEU A 106 6.14 19.33 4.28
CA LEU A 106 5.05 19.88 5.08
C LEU A 106 5.54 20.96 6.05
N GLU A 107 6.67 20.74 6.72
CA GLU A 107 7.27 21.71 7.65
C GLU A 107 7.75 22.97 6.92
N GLU A 108 8.26 22.86 5.68
CA GLU A 108 8.58 24.02 4.85
C GLU A 108 7.32 24.84 4.51
N TRP A 109 6.22 24.16 4.14
CA TRP A 109 4.99 24.83 3.73
C TRP A 109 4.17 25.39 4.90
N TYR A 110 4.21 24.71 6.05
CA TYR A 110 3.38 24.97 7.22
C TYR A 110 4.19 24.84 8.52
N PRO A 111 5.17 25.72 8.77
CA PRO A 111 6.09 25.58 9.90
C PRO A 111 5.36 25.44 11.24
N GLY A 112 5.65 24.37 11.98
CA GLY A 112 5.09 24.09 13.30
C GLY A 112 3.60 23.78 13.35
N GLN A 113 2.92 23.60 12.21
CA GLN A 113 1.48 23.29 12.17
C GLN A 113 1.18 21.79 12.30
N PHE A 114 2.10 20.94 11.84
CA PHE A 114 1.91 19.49 11.82
C PHE A 114 2.78 18.80 12.87
N GLN A 115 2.28 17.70 13.38
CA GLN A 115 3.04 16.72 14.15
C GLN A 115 3.14 15.44 13.34
N ILE A 116 4.27 14.74 13.46
CA ILE A 116 4.46 13.42 12.85
C ILE A 116 4.76 12.40 13.94
N GLU A 117 4.18 11.22 13.77
CA GLU A 117 4.46 10.05 14.59
C GLU A 117 4.93 8.92 13.69
N TYR A 118 6.02 8.27 14.08
CA TYR A 118 6.54 7.10 13.37
C TYR A 118 5.98 5.84 14.01
N ASP A 119 5.25 5.05 13.21
CA ASP A 119 4.82 3.72 13.58
C ASP A 119 5.74 2.66 12.93
N ARG A 120 6.45 1.92 13.78
CA ARG A 120 7.37 0.87 13.34
C ARG A 120 6.63 -0.33 12.74
N ASP A 121 5.44 -0.64 13.22
CA ASP A 121 4.69 -1.83 12.78
C ASP A 121 4.13 -1.61 11.37
N SER A 122 3.93 -0.35 10.98
CA SER A 122 3.51 0.07 9.64
C SER A 122 4.67 0.31 8.65
N ALA A 123 5.92 0.02 9.01
CA ALA A 123 7.08 0.34 8.16
C ALA A 123 7.37 -0.74 7.10
N ASP A 124 7.55 -0.31 5.85
CA ASP A 124 7.91 -1.16 4.72
C ASP A 124 9.36 -1.67 4.75
N TYR A 125 9.53 -2.96 4.43
CA TYR A 125 10.86 -3.54 4.22
C TYR A 125 11.31 -3.37 2.77
N VAL A 126 12.28 -2.50 2.54
CA VAL A 126 12.84 -2.24 1.21
C VAL A 126 14.17 -2.99 1.05
N TYR A 127 14.27 -3.78 -0.03
CA TYR A 127 15.46 -4.56 -0.37
C TYR A 127 15.98 -4.19 -1.76
N GLU A 128 17.30 -4.26 -1.95
CA GLU A 128 17.90 -4.24 -3.28
C GLU A 128 17.57 -5.54 -4.02
N SER A 129 16.95 -5.41 -5.20
CA SER A 129 16.55 -6.55 -6.03
C SER A 129 17.74 -7.45 -6.39
N GLU A 130 18.89 -6.86 -6.71
CA GLU A 130 20.12 -7.60 -7.03
C GLU A 130 20.60 -8.47 -5.86
N LYS A 131 20.53 -7.96 -4.63
CA LYS A 131 20.90 -8.74 -3.44
C LYS A 131 19.96 -9.92 -3.22
N LEU A 132 18.66 -9.76 -3.45
CA LEU A 132 17.70 -10.87 -3.33
C LEU A 132 17.83 -11.89 -4.46
N ALA A 133 18.15 -11.45 -5.68
CA ALA A 133 18.32 -12.32 -6.84
C ALA A 133 19.63 -13.13 -6.77
N THR A 134 20.74 -12.49 -6.39
CA THR A 134 22.06 -13.13 -6.35
C THR A 134 22.37 -13.78 -5.00
N LEU A 135 21.68 -13.34 -3.95
CA LEU A 135 21.98 -13.67 -2.56
C LEU A 135 23.45 -13.47 -2.22
N SER A 136 24.09 -12.43 -2.76
CA SER A 136 25.53 -12.21 -2.62
C SER A 136 25.93 -11.77 -1.20
N GLY A 137 27.20 -12.01 -0.84
CA GLY A 137 27.79 -11.60 0.42
C GLY A 137 27.57 -12.56 1.60
N LYS A 138 28.27 -12.26 2.71
CA LYS A 138 28.32 -13.10 3.91
C LYS A 138 26.99 -13.16 4.67
N LYS A 139 26.26 -12.03 4.75
CA LYS A 139 24.98 -11.93 5.48
C LYS A 139 23.89 -12.82 4.88
N LEU A 140 23.92 -13.07 3.57
CA LEU A 140 22.92 -13.90 2.87
C LEU A 140 23.34 -15.37 2.73
N HIS A 141 24.46 -15.77 3.33
CA HIS A 141 24.92 -17.17 3.30
C HIS A 141 23.88 -18.16 3.84
N GLY A 142 23.17 -17.80 4.91
CA GLY A 142 22.09 -18.63 5.46
C GLY A 142 20.96 -18.88 4.47
N LYS A 143 20.58 -17.86 3.67
CA LYS A 143 19.54 -18.00 2.63
C LYS A 143 19.99 -18.94 1.52
N ARG A 144 21.25 -18.87 1.09
CA ARG A 144 21.83 -19.83 0.14
C ARG A 144 21.81 -21.26 0.69
N ASN A 145 22.13 -21.44 1.98
CA ASN A 145 22.04 -22.76 2.62
C ASN A 145 20.61 -23.32 2.62
N HIS A 146 19.60 -22.50 2.89
CA HIS A 146 18.19 -22.95 2.82
C HIS A 146 17.81 -23.39 1.41
N ILE A 147 18.18 -22.61 0.39
CA ILE A 147 17.91 -22.97 -1.01
C ILE A 147 18.65 -24.26 -1.40
N ASN A 148 19.92 -24.40 -1.02
CA ASN A 148 20.69 -25.60 -1.32
C ASN A 148 20.06 -26.84 -0.65
N LYS A 149 19.65 -26.72 0.62
CA LYS A 149 18.94 -27.80 1.31
C LYS A 149 17.62 -28.13 0.61
N PHE A 150 16.83 -27.13 0.24
CA PHE A 150 15.57 -27.33 -0.49
C PHE A 150 15.78 -28.10 -1.80
N LYS A 151 16.78 -27.70 -2.60
CA LYS A 151 17.11 -28.36 -3.87
C LYS A 151 17.67 -29.78 -3.70
N GLN A 152 18.31 -30.07 -2.58
CA GLN A 152 18.84 -31.42 -2.28
C GLN A 152 17.74 -32.39 -1.85
N VAL A 153 16.72 -31.90 -1.12
CA VAL A 153 15.65 -32.76 -0.58
C VAL A 153 14.44 -32.88 -1.51
N ASN A 154 14.31 -31.99 -2.49
CA ASN A 154 13.29 -32.04 -3.53
C ASN A 154 14.00 -32.03 -4.88
N GLU A 155 14.12 -33.19 -5.53
CA GLU A 155 14.84 -33.31 -6.82
C GLU A 155 13.96 -32.93 -8.03
N ASP A 156 12.64 -32.91 -7.84
CA ASP A 156 11.58 -32.72 -8.84
C ASP A 156 10.98 -31.31 -8.84
N TRP A 157 11.61 -30.34 -8.18
CA TRP A 157 11.11 -28.98 -8.13
C TRP A 157 11.22 -28.27 -9.50
N SER A 158 10.20 -27.47 -9.82
CA SER A 158 10.21 -26.52 -10.93
C SER A 158 9.83 -25.11 -10.44
N TYR A 159 10.18 -24.10 -11.24
CA TYR A 159 9.63 -22.76 -11.08
C TYR A 159 8.81 -22.43 -12.33
N GLU A 160 7.59 -21.98 -12.12
CA GLU A 160 6.68 -21.59 -13.17
C GLU A 160 6.11 -20.20 -12.88
N LYS A 161 5.90 -19.41 -13.94
CA LYS A 161 5.14 -18.16 -13.80
C LYS A 161 3.68 -18.53 -13.61
N ILE A 162 2.95 -17.71 -12.85
CA ILE A 162 1.50 -17.84 -12.77
C ILE A 162 0.90 -17.53 -14.15
N THR A 163 0.11 -18.46 -14.66
CA THR A 163 -0.64 -18.38 -15.91
C THR A 163 -2.09 -18.79 -15.66
N LYS A 164 -2.94 -18.76 -16.69
CA LYS A 164 -4.34 -19.19 -16.55
C LYS A 164 -4.45 -20.70 -16.28
N GLU A 165 -3.45 -21.45 -16.69
CA GLU A 165 -3.42 -22.90 -16.59
C GLU A 165 -3.08 -23.39 -15.17
N ASN A 166 -2.27 -22.63 -14.41
CA ASN A 166 -1.84 -23.01 -13.05
C ASN A 166 -2.41 -22.11 -11.92
N ILE A 167 -3.23 -21.11 -12.23
CA ILE A 167 -3.82 -20.21 -11.22
C ILE A 167 -4.72 -20.94 -10.22
N GLU A 168 -5.41 -22.00 -10.67
CA GLU A 168 -6.27 -22.79 -9.79
C GLU A 168 -5.47 -23.49 -8.68
N GLU A 169 -4.27 -23.98 -8.99
CA GLU A 169 -3.40 -24.60 -7.99
C GLU A 169 -2.96 -23.59 -6.92
N CYS A 170 -2.71 -22.34 -7.30
CA CYS A 170 -2.43 -21.26 -6.35
C CYS A 170 -3.62 -20.98 -5.43
N PHE A 171 -4.84 -21.02 -5.98
CA PHE A 171 -6.07 -20.82 -5.21
C PHE A 171 -6.31 -21.97 -4.21
N GLN A 172 -6.14 -23.22 -4.65
CA GLN A 172 -6.26 -24.39 -3.78
C GLN A 172 -5.21 -24.38 -2.66
N MET A 173 -3.97 -24.00 -2.96
CA MET A 173 -2.92 -23.82 -1.95
C MET A 173 -3.32 -22.76 -0.91
N ALA A 174 -3.90 -21.63 -1.35
CA ALA A 174 -4.36 -20.58 -0.44
C ALA A 174 -5.52 -21.04 0.46
N LEU A 175 -6.47 -21.83 -0.07
CA LEU A 175 -7.55 -22.42 0.73
C LEU A 175 -7.01 -23.38 1.79
N GLN A 176 -6.07 -24.25 1.43
CA GLN A 176 -5.44 -25.17 2.38
C GLN A 176 -4.70 -24.40 3.48
N TRP A 177 -3.96 -23.35 3.11
CA TRP A 177 -3.27 -22.48 4.06
C TRP A 177 -4.24 -21.84 5.05
N ARG A 178 -5.43 -21.40 4.59
CA ARG A 178 -6.46 -20.82 5.47
C ARG A 178 -6.96 -21.81 6.52
N ILE A 179 -7.16 -23.08 6.13
CA ILE A 179 -7.58 -24.15 7.04
C ILE A 179 -6.51 -24.38 8.10
N GLU A 180 -5.25 -24.54 7.68
CA GLU A 180 -4.12 -24.81 8.58
C GLU A 180 -3.85 -23.67 9.57
N ASN A 181 -4.17 -22.43 9.19
CA ASN A 181 -3.99 -21.25 10.03
C ASN A 181 -5.25 -20.83 10.80
N GLY A 182 -6.31 -21.65 10.75
CA GLY A 182 -7.54 -21.43 11.50
C GLY A 182 -8.29 -20.16 11.09
N CYS A 183 -8.16 -19.71 9.85
CA CYS A 183 -8.81 -18.49 9.35
C CYS A 183 -10.34 -18.56 9.43
N GLU A 184 -10.95 -19.74 9.47
CA GLU A 184 -12.41 -19.88 9.62
C GLU A 184 -12.90 -19.65 11.05
N ALA A 185 -12.03 -19.87 12.05
CA ALA A 185 -12.36 -19.68 13.46
C ALA A 185 -12.09 -18.26 13.96
N ASP A 186 -11.52 -17.41 13.11
CA ASP A 186 -11.05 -16.05 13.42
C ASP A 186 -11.67 -15.08 12.40
N GLU A 187 -12.65 -14.29 12.86
CA GLU A 187 -13.42 -13.39 11.98
C GLU A 187 -12.53 -12.35 11.27
N GLU A 188 -11.46 -11.88 11.93
CA GLU A 188 -10.55 -10.89 11.35
C GLU A 188 -9.72 -11.52 10.23
N LYS A 189 -9.16 -12.71 10.45
CA LYS A 189 -8.42 -13.45 9.43
C LYS A 189 -9.33 -13.88 8.28
N MET A 190 -10.57 -14.28 8.56
CA MET A 190 -11.53 -14.66 7.54
C MET A 190 -11.78 -13.54 6.53
N GLN A 191 -11.86 -12.30 7.02
CA GLN A 191 -12.14 -11.13 6.19
C GLN A 191 -10.89 -10.62 5.43
N ARG A 192 -9.67 -10.90 5.93
CA ARG A 192 -8.40 -10.52 5.29
C ARG A 192 -7.90 -11.53 4.25
N CYS A 193 -8.22 -12.82 4.43
CA CYS A 193 -7.78 -13.91 3.55
C CYS A 193 -8.85 -14.23 2.48
N VAL A 194 -9.16 -13.26 1.61
CA VAL A 194 -10.15 -13.41 0.51
C VAL A 194 -9.47 -13.79 -0.79
#